data_AF-A0A953WKR2-F1
#
_entry.id   AF-A0A953WKR2-F1
#
_cell.length_a   1.000
_cell.length_b   1.000
_cell.length_c   1.000
_cell.angle_alpha   90.00
_cell.angle_beta   90.00
_cell.angle_gamma   90.00
#
_symmetry.space_group_name_H-M   'P 1'
#
loop_
_entity.id
_entity.type
_entity.pdbx_description
1 polymer ?
#
loop_
_entity_poly.entity_id
_entity_poly.type
_entity_poly.pdbx_seq_one_letter_code
_entity_poly.pdbx_strand_id
1 'polypeptide(L)' 'ISAAAERATQEAPFARLRFEPDPVDVLRFAVDLTLWPGGEKRRLAYAHPHAAWVEWLGA' A
#
# COMPACT_ATOMS: atom_id res chain seq x y z
N ILE A 1 14.79 -0.02 1.46
CA ILE A 1 13.64 -0.63 2.16
C ILE A 1 14.07 -1.80 3.05
N SER A 2 14.87 -2.77 2.56
CA SER A 2 15.27 -3.99 3.32
C SER A 2 15.66 -3.76 4.78
N ALA A 3 16.65 -2.89 5.05
CA ALA A 3 17.15 -2.67 6.41
C ALA A 3 16.14 -2.05 7.40
N ALA A 4 15.08 -1.37 6.91
CA ALA A 4 14.00 -0.87 7.77
C ALA A 4 12.97 -1.97 8.03
N ALA A 5 12.64 -2.77 7.02
CA ALA A 5 11.76 -3.92 7.14
C ALA A 5 12.34 -5.00 8.06
N GLU A 6 13.65 -5.25 8.02
CA GLU A 6 14.37 -6.22 8.87
C GLU A 6 14.37 -5.83 10.36
N ARG A 7 14.30 -4.54 10.67
CA ARG A 7 14.27 -4.02 12.05
C ARG A 7 12.86 -3.84 12.60
N ALA A 8 11.84 -4.09 11.78
CA ALA A 8 10.46 -3.92 12.18
C ALA A 8 10.07 -4.96 13.24
N THR A 9 9.43 -4.50 14.30
CA THR A 9 8.89 -5.35 15.36
C THR A 9 7.38 -5.12 15.48
N GLN A 10 6.67 -5.93 16.28
CA GLN A 10 5.25 -5.68 16.51
C GLN A 10 5.00 -4.34 17.23
N GLU A 11 5.92 -3.91 18.10
CA GLU A 11 5.85 -2.64 18.83
C GLU A 11 6.29 -1.43 17.97
N ALA A 12 7.11 -1.67 16.95
CA ALA A 12 7.57 -0.67 16.00
C ALA A 12 7.44 -1.21 14.55
N PRO A 13 6.21 -1.28 14.03
CA PRO A 13 5.98 -1.82 12.70
C PRO A 13 6.49 -0.87 11.63
N PHE A 14 6.87 -1.43 10.48
CA PHE A 14 7.27 -0.65 9.31
C PHE A 14 6.30 -0.91 8.17
N ALA A 15 5.87 0.15 7.49
CA ALA A 15 4.93 0.08 6.39
C ALA A 15 5.54 0.70 5.13
N ARG A 16 5.28 0.08 3.99
CA ARG A 16 5.51 0.67 2.67
C ARG A 16 4.20 0.77 1.92
N LEU A 17 3.85 1.98 1.50
CA LEU A 17 2.76 2.23 0.57
C LEU A 17 3.31 2.35 -0.85
N ARG A 18 2.57 1.82 -1.81
CA ARG A 18 2.76 2.06 -3.25
C ARG A 18 1.50 2.70 -3.79
N PHE A 19 1.69 3.62 -4.73
CA PHE A 19 0.61 4.22 -5.51
C PHE A 19 0.97 4.08 -6.98
N GLU A 20 0.36 3.12 -7.66
CA GLU A 20 0.73 2.72 -9.02
C GLU A 20 -0.51 2.45 -9.86
N PRO A 21 -0.45 2.61 -11.20
CA PRO A 21 -1.56 2.27 -12.08
C PRO A 21 -2.04 0.84 -11.84
N ASP A 22 -3.35 0.63 -11.80
CA ASP A 22 -3.92 -0.70 -11.82
C ASP A 22 -3.59 -1.36 -13.17
N PRO A 23 -3.13 -2.61 -13.18
CA PRO A 23 -2.69 -3.25 -14.42
C PRO A 23 -3.83 -3.52 -15.41
N VAL A 24 -5.09 -3.45 -14.95
CA VAL A 24 -6.29 -3.64 -15.78
C VAL A 24 -6.87 -2.29 -16.23
N ASP A 25 -6.89 -1.29 -15.34
CA ASP A 25 -7.38 0.06 -15.64
C ASP A 25 -6.35 1.12 -15.25
N VAL A 26 -5.62 1.64 -16.23
CA VAL A 26 -4.54 2.62 -16.01
C VAL A 26 -5.05 4.02 -15.58
N LEU A 27 -6.35 4.29 -15.70
CA LEU A 27 -6.98 5.51 -15.17
C LEU A 27 -7.33 5.39 -13.69
N ARG A 28 -7.07 4.23 -13.10
CA ARG A 28 -7.25 3.92 -11.69
C ARG A 28 -5.91 3.51 -11.11
N PHE A 29 -5.53 4.07 -9.97
CA PHE A 29 -4.30 3.70 -9.29
C PHE A 29 -4.61 2.91 -8.03
N ALA A 30 -3.86 1.86 -7.79
CA ALA A 30 -3.96 1.05 -6.58
C ALA A 30 -3.07 1.63 -5.46
N VAL A 31 -3.61 1.62 -4.24
CA VAL A 31 -2.86 1.90 -3.01
C VAL A 31 -2.57 0.57 -2.32
N ASP A 32 -1.36 0.06 -2.48
CA ASP A 32 -0.96 -1.24 -1.92
C ASP A 32 -0.03 -1.04 -0.71
N LEU A 33 -0.35 -1.69 0.41
CA LEU A 33 0.45 -1.75 1.62
C LEU A 33 1.29 -3.03 1.64
N THR A 34 2.54 -2.91 2.06
CA THR A 34 3.30 -4.02 2.65
C THR A 34 3.64 -3.64 4.10
N LEU A 35 3.29 -4.51 5.06
CA LEU A 35 3.48 -4.29 6.49
C LEU A 35 4.50 -5.30 7.06
N TRP A 36 5.44 -4.81 7.86
CA TRP A 36 6.42 -5.62 8.58
C TRP A 36 6.29 -5.39 10.10
N PRO A 37 6.60 -6.41 10.93
CA PRO A 37 7.14 -7.73 10.58
C PRO A 37 6.12 -8.66 9.88
N GLY A 38 6.59 -9.69 9.19
CA GLY A 38 5.75 -10.68 8.49
C GLY A 38 5.55 -10.43 6.99
N GLY A 39 5.63 -9.17 6.54
CA GLY A 39 5.55 -8.83 5.12
C GLY A 39 4.16 -8.97 4.52
N GLU A 40 3.11 -8.84 5.35
CA GLU A 40 1.71 -8.90 4.93
C GLU A 40 1.44 -7.85 3.85
N LYS A 41 0.69 -8.23 2.81
CA LYS A 41 0.32 -7.36 1.71
C LYS A 41 -1.19 -7.23 1.65
N ARG A 42 -1.68 -6.00 1.51
CA ARG A 42 -3.09 -5.70 1.30
C ARG A 42 -3.29 -4.48 0.42
N ARG A 43 -4.32 -4.50 -0.41
CA ARG A 43 -4.77 -3.31 -1.15
C ARG A 43 -5.70 -2.51 -0.25
N LEU A 44 -5.39 -1.25 -0.01
CA LEU A 44 -6.17 -0.36 0.85
C LEU A 44 -7.25 0.40 0.08
N ALA A 45 -6.95 0.78 -1.16
CA ALA A 45 -7.80 1.63 -1.96
C ALA A 45 -7.49 1.55 -3.45
N TYR A 46 -8.44 2.06 -4.22
CA TYR A 46 -8.18 2.64 -5.53
C TYR A 46 -8.30 4.15 -5.46
N ALA A 47 -7.57 4.88 -6.27
CA ALA A 47 -7.72 6.33 -6.38
C ALA A 47 -7.51 6.83 -7.80
N HIS A 48 -7.99 8.04 -8.05
CA HIS A 48 -7.69 8.77 -9.28
C HIS A 48 -6.19 9.15 -9.35
N PRO A 49 -5.53 9.13 -10.52
CA PRO A 49 -4.12 9.51 -10.67
C PRO A 49 -3.79 10.91 -10.14
N HIS A 50 -4.78 11.81 -10.17
CA HIS A 50 -4.67 13.20 -9.70
C HIS A 50 -5.48 13.48 -8.43
N ALA A 51 -5.74 12.45 -7.60
CA ALA A 51 -6.40 12.56 -6.29
C ALA A 51 -7.81 13.20 -6.30
N ALA A 52 -8.52 13.16 -7.43
CA ALA A 52 -9.90 13.65 -7.54
C ALA A 52 -10.89 12.81 -6.71
N TRP A 53 -10.59 11.52 -6.52
CA TRP A 53 -11.37 10.60 -5.70
C TRP A 53 -10.48 9.50 -5.12
N VAL A 54 -10.97 8.90 -4.03
CA VAL A 54 -10.41 7.69 -3.41
C VAL A 54 -11.56 6.75 -3.04
N GLU A 55 -11.45 5.50 -3.46
CA GLU A 55 -12.33 4.40 -3.11
C GLU A 55 -11.59 3.49 -2.11
N TRP A 56 -12.00 3.53 -0.83
CA TRP A 56 -11.41 2.71 0.23
C TRP A 56 -12.04 1.31 0.25
N LEU A 57 -11.23 0.27 0.35
CA LEU A 57 -11.69 -1.13 0.30
C LEU A 57 -11.98 -1.76 1.68
N GLY A 58 -11.93 -0.97 2.75
CA GLY A 58 -12.23 -1.44 4.11
C GLY A 58 -11.15 -2.36 4.70
N ALA A 59 -11.37 -2.78 5.95
CA ALA A 59 -10.50 -3.70 6.69
C ALA A 59 -10.95 -5.16 6.50
#